data_AF-A0A2S0WJU7-F1
#
_entry.id   AF-A0A2S0WJU7-F1
#
_cell.length_a   1.000
_cell.length_b   1.000
_cell.length_c   1.000
_cell.angle_alpha   90.00
_cell.angle_beta   90.00
_cell.angle_gamma   90.00
#
_symmetry.space_group_name_H-M   'P 1'
#
loop_
_entity.id
_entity.type
_entity.pdbx_description
1 polymer ?
#
loop_
_entity_poly.entity_id
_entity_poly.type
_entity_poly.pdbx_seq_one_letter_code
_entity_poly.pdbx_strand_id
1 'polypeptide(L)'
;MANARSDELVDEIDVIRERLAVTVDALVDRSNPKNIARRGLENLKGRFIDETGSPRMETIVPVVGGAIAVIAGIVVIRRLLR
;
A
#
# COMPACT_ATOMS: atom_id res chain seq x y z
N MET A 1 11.91 -52.51 -5.46
CA MET A 1 12.40 -51.61 -4.38
C MET A 1 12.59 -50.15 -4.83
N ALA A 2 13.11 -49.87 -6.03
CA ALA A 2 13.28 -48.48 -6.51
C ALA A 2 11.96 -47.68 -6.58
N ASN A 3 10.87 -48.28 -7.07
CA ASN A 3 9.56 -47.61 -7.18
C ASN A 3 8.97 -47.18 -5.83
N ALA A 4 9.18 -47.96 -4.76
CA ALA A 4 8.68 -47.62 -3.43
C ALA A 4 9.33 -46.36 -2.86
N ARG A 5 10.62 -46.11 -3.17
CA ARG A 5 11.31 -44.87 -2.78
C ARG A 5 10.83 -43.69 -3.62
N SER A 6 10.53 -43.92 -4.91
CA SER A 6 9.95 -42.89 -5.78
C SER A 6 8.56 -42.48 -5.31
N ASP A 7 7.71 -43.42 -4.90
CA ASP A 7 6.39 -43.13 -4.34
C ASP A 7 6.50 -42.33 -3.02
N GLU A 8 7.43 -42.69 -2.15
CA GLU A 8 7.71 -41.95 -0.90
C GLU A 8 8.15 -40.50 -1.17
N LEU A 9 9.00 -40.29 -2.18
CA LEU A 9 9.42 -38.97 -2.63
C LEU A 9 8.26 -38.14 -3.20
N VAL A 10 7.34 -38.77 -3.93
CA VAL A 10 6.15 -38.09 -4.48
C VAL A 10 5.21 -37.65 -3.35
N ASP A 11 4.97 -38.54 -2.38
CA ASP A 11 4.12 -38.26 -1.22
C ASP A 11 4.69 -37.10 -0.37
N GLU A 12 6.01 -37.08 -0.16
CA GLU A 12 6.68 -35.99 0.55
C GLU A 12 6.58 -34.65 -0.19
N ILE A 13 6.71 -34.65 -1.53
CA ILE A 13 6.52 -33.45 -2.35
C ILE A 13 5.10 -32.92 -2.22
N ASP A 14 4.09 -33.79 -2.24
CA ASP A 14 2.70 -33.36 -2.13
C ASP A 14 2.39 -32.76 -0.74
N VAL A 15 2.93 -33.36 0.33
CA VAL A 15 2.83 -32.80 1.68
C VAL A 15 3.52 -31.43 1.77
N ILE A 16 4.69 -31.26 1.17
CA ILE A 16 5.41 -29.97 1.16
C ILE A 16 4.65 -28.92 0.34
N ARG A 17 4.08 -29.31 -0.80
CA ARG A 17 3.27 -28.40 -1.64
C ARG A 17 2.04 -27.90 -0.91
N GLU A 18 1.33 -28.76 -0.19
CA GLU A 18 0.16 -28.37 0.60
C GLU A 18 0.55 -27.33 1.67
N ARG A 19 1.64 -27.58 2.40
CA ARG A 19 2.15 -26.63 3.40
C ARG A 19 2.56 -25.30 2.77
N LEU A 20 3.15 -25.34 1.57
CA LEU A 20 3.52 -24.13 0.85
C LEU A 20 2.29 -23.36 0.40
N ALA A 21 1.25 -24.02 -0.12
CA ALA A 21 0.01 -23.38 -0.52
C ALA A 21 -0.63 -22.62 0.65
N VAL A 22 -0.73 -23.25 1.83
CA VAL A 22 -1.22 -22.60 3.05
C VAL A 22 -0.38 -21.39 3.45
N THR A 23 0.95 -21.51 3.37
CA THR A 23 1.87 -20.42 3.74
C THR A 23 1.79 -19.26 2.74
N VAL A 24 1.64 -19.57 1.46
CA VAL A 24 1.50 -18.57 0.38
C VAL A 24 0.18 -17.83 0.53
N ASP A 25 -0.93 -18.52 0.76
CA ASP A 25 -2.24 -17.88 0.98
C ASP A 25 -2.19 -16.91 2.18
N ALA A 26 -1.61 -17.35 3.30
CA ALA A 26 -1.42 -16.50 4.47
C ALA A 26 -0.53 -15.28 4.17
N LEU A 27 0.50 -15.43 3.32
CA LEU A 27 1.36 -14.32 2.90
C LEU A 27 0.63 -13.36 1.96
N VAL A 28 -0.20 -13.87 1.04
CA VAL A 28 -1.02 -13.08 0.12
C VAL A 28 -2.02 -12.24 0.90
N ASP A 29 -2.69 -12.81 1.89
CA ASP A 29 -3.63 -12.09 2.75
C ASP A 29 -2.94 -11.02 3.62
N ARG A 30 -1.77 -11.34 4.18
CA ARG A 30 -1.01 -10.38 4.99
C ARG A 30 -0.38 -9.27 4.16
N SER A 31 0.09 -9.62 2.96
CA SER A 31 0.65 -8.70 1.98
C SER A 31 -0.43 -8.04 1.12
N ASN A 32 -1.71 -8.31 1.43
CA ASN A 32 -2.82 -7.84 0.63
C ASN A 32 -2.68 -6.32 0.48
N PRO A 33 -2.48 -5.83 -0.76
CA PRO A 33 -2.14 -4.45 -1.02
C PRO A 33 -3.18 -3.48 -0.47
N LYS A 34 -4.43 -3.94 -0.29
CA LYS A 34 -5.51 -3.17 0.34
C LYS A 34 -5.19 -2.78 1.79
N ASN A 35 -4.63 -3.68 2.59
CA ASN A 35 -4.28 -3.41 3.99
C ASN A 35 -3.04 -2.53 4.09
N ILE A 36 -2.08 -2.70 3.17
CA ILE A 36 -0.90 -1.84 3.06
C ILE A 36 -1.32 -0.42 2.67
N ALA A 37 -2.17 -0.28 1.65
CA ALA A 37 -2.71 0.99 1.21
C ALA A 37 -3.54 1.69 2.30
N ARG A 38 -4.34 0.94 3.06
CA ARG A 38 -5.12 1.49 4.18
C ARG A 38 -4.23 2.10 5.27
N ARG A 39 -3.17 1.38 5.69
CA ARG A 39 -2.18 1.91 6.64
C ARG A 39 -1.46 3.15 6.10
N GLY A 40 -1.10 3.12 4.82
CA GLY A 40 -0.54 4.29 4.14
C GLY A 40 -1.48 5.49 4.20
N LEU A 41 -2.76 5.29 3.88
CA LEU A 41 -3.78 6.34 3.90
C LEU A 41 -4.04 6.88 5.32
N GLU A 42 -4.05 6.03 6.34
CA GLU A 42 -4.19 6.43 7.74
C GLU A 42 -3.02 7.31 8.19
N ASN A 43 -1.78 6.94 7.84
CA ASN A 43 -0.59 7.75 8.10
C ASN A 43 -0.63 9.10 7.37
N LEU A 44 -1.16 9.13 6.14
CA LEU A 44 -1.35 10.38 5.40
C LEU A 44 -2.41 11.27 6.09
N LYS A 45 -3.55 10.69 6.47
CA LYS A 45 -4.64 11.41 7.15
C LYS A 45 -4.19 11.97 8.50
N GLY A 46 -3.38 11.24 9.26
CA GLY A 46 -2.85 11.71 10.56
C GLY A 46 -1.99 12.96 10.48
N ARG A 47 -1.43 13.29 9.30
CA ARG A 47 -0.74 14.57 9.08
C ARG A 47 -1.68 15.76 8.95
N PHE A 48 -2.94 15.54 8.60
CA PHE A 48 -3.93 16.60 8.37
C PHE A 48 -5.09 16.58 9.37
N ILE A 49 -5.24 15.50 10.15
CA ILE A 49 -6.30 15.32 11.13
C ILE A 49 -5.64 14.94 12.46
N ASP A 50 -6.14 15.50 13.57
CA ASP A 50 -5.66 15.19 14.91
C ASP A 50 -6.31 13.94 15.52
N GLU A 51 -5.88 13.59 16.73
CA GLU A 51 -6.36 12.41 17.47
C GLU A 51 -7.84 12.49 17.85
N THR A 52 -8.41 13.70 17.87
CA THR A 52 -9.84 13.96 18.15
C THR A 52 -10.69 13.95 16.88
N GLY A 53 -10.06 13.81 15.70
CA GLY A 53 -10.72 13.90 14.40
C GLY A 53 -10.85 15.32 13.87
N SER A 54 -10.25 16.32 14.54
CA SER A 54 -10.30 17.71 14.09
C SER A 54 -9.23 17.99 13.04
N PRO A 55 -9.51 18.83 12.03
CA PRO A 55 -8.53 19.20 11.01
C PRO A 55 -7.35 19.98 11.62
N ARG A 56 -6.12 19.58 11.29
CA ARG A 56 -4.88 20.29 11.64
C ARG A 56 -4.72 21.50 10.72
N MET A 57 -5.37 22.61 11.09
CA MET A 57 -5.33 23.85 10.32
C MET A 57 -3.91 24.38 10.11
N GLU A 58 -3.01 24.18 11.08
CA GLU A 58 -1.59 24.53 10.97
C GLU A 58 -0.89 23.84 9.77
N THR A 59 -1.25 22.60 9.45
CA THR A 59 -0.67 21.86 8.31
C THR A 59 -1.47 22.08 7.02
N ILE A 60 -2.79 22.21 7.11
CA ILE A 60 -3.67 22.37 5.95
C ILE A 60 -3.47 23.73 5.28
N VAL A 61 -3.45 24.82 6.06
CA VAL A 61 -3.36 26.19 5.55
C VAL A 61 -2.14 26.41 4.63
N PRO A 62 -0.90 26.06 5.02
CA PRO A 62 0.25 26.27 4.14
C PRO A 62 0.22 25.38 2.89
N VAL A 63 -0.30 24.15 2.99
CA VAL A 63 -0.42 23.24 1.83
C VAL A 63 -1.40 23.80 0.81
N VAL A 64 -2.57 24.26 1.26
CA VAL A 64 -3.58 24.88 0.39
C VAL A 64 -3.04 26.17 -0.22
N GLY A 65 -2.39 27.03 0.59
CA GLY A 65 -1.76 28.26 0.11
C GLY A 65 -0.71 27.99 -0.97
N GLY A 66 0.16 27.00 -0.77
CA GLY A 66 1.16 26.58 -1.74
C GLY A 66 0.54 26.06 -3.04
N ALA A 67 -0.50 25.24 -2.96
CA ALA A 67 -1.20 24.71 -4.13
C ALA A 67 -1.83 25.84 -4.97
N ILE A 68 -2.49 26.80 -4.31
CA ILE A 68 -3.07 27.98 -4.98
C ILE A 68 -1.97 28.79 -5.67
N ALA A 69 -0.84 29.04 -4.99
CA ALA A 69 0.28 29.80 -5.55
C ALA A 69 0.86 29.12 -6.81
N VAL A 70 1.03 27.80 -6.78
CA VAL A 70 1.51 27.02 -7.93
C VAL A 70 0.54 27.12 -9.11
N ILE A 71 -0.76 26.92 -8.85
CA ILE A 71 -1.79 27.02 -9.90
C ILE A 71 -1.80 28.42 -10.51
N ALA A 72 -1.79 29.47 -9.67
CA ALA A 72 -1.73 30.85 -10.14
C ALA A 72 -0.49 31.11 -10.99
N GLY A 73 0.68 30.63 -10.57
CA GLY A 73 1.93 30.74 -11.33
C GLY A 73 1.83 30.06 -12.70
N ILE A 74 1.29 28.84 -12.77
CA ILE A 74 1.07 28.12 -14.04
C ILE A 74 0.12 28.89 -14.96
N VAL A 75 -0.97 29.44 -14.41
CA VAL A 75 -1.94 30.24 -15.19
C VAL A 75 -1.29 31.50 -15.74
N VAL A 76 -0.52 32.23 -14.93
CA VAL A 76 0.22 33.43 -15.36
C VAL A 76 1.21 33.08 -16.46
N ILE A 77 2.01 32.02 -16.30
CA ILE A 77 2.95 31.56 -17.32
C ILE A 77 2.20 31.21 -18.61
N ARG A 78 1.12 30.44 -18.54
CA ARG A 78 0.29 30.11 -19.71
C ARG A 78 -0.31 31.34 -20.37
N ARG A 79 -0.63 32.37 -19.60
CA ARG A 79 -1.18 33.63 -20.12
C ARG A 79 -0.12 34.47 -20.83
N LEU A 80 1.13 34.42 -20.38
CA LEU A 80 2.26 35.14 -20.97
C LEU A 80 2.84 34.43 -22.20
N LEU A 81 2.76 33.11 -22.26
CA LEU A 81 3.23 32.29 -23.40
C LEU A 81 2.18 32.08 -24.50
N ARG A 82 0.97 32.65 -24.35
CA ARG A 82 -0.09 32.68 -25.36
C ARG A 82 -0.28 34.10 -25.87
#